data_AF-A0A1G2U4C3-F1
#
_entry.id   AF-A0A1G2U4C3-F1
#
_cell.length_a   1.000
_cell.length_b   1.000
_cell.length_c   1.000
_cell.angle_alpha   90.00
_cell.angle_beta   90.00
_cell.angle_gamma   90.00
#
_symmetry.space_group_name_H-M   'P 1'
#
loop_
_entity.id
_entity.type
_entity.pdbx_description
1 polymer ?
#
loop_
_entity_poly.entity_id
_entity_poly.type
_entity_poly.pdbx_seq_one_letter_code
_entity_poly.pdbx_strand_id
1 'polypeptide(L)'
;MENEPKKNNDLIIGTALFFDFALGLIGLVPLIGQASAWIFSIFPLMTFWLWFKIRGMNFMTPKRALTLPGAYIIEALPFINILPGWTAAVLILIYSERIKQVVGMKKKETP
;
A
#
# COMPACT_ATOMS: atom_id res chain seq x y z
N MET A 1 -3.87 -30.66 -8.07
CA MET A 1 -4.54 -29.36 -7.83
C MET A 1 -3.49 -28.45 -7.23
N GLU A 2 -2.82 -27.68 -8.08
CA GLU A 2 -1.85 -26.68 -7.64
C GLU A 2 -2.63 -25.62 -6.86
N ASN A 3 -2.33 -25.47 -5.57
CA ASN A 3 -3.01 -24.52 -4.71
C ASN A 3 -2.75 -23.13 -5.29
N GLU A 4 -3.75 -22.50 -5.92
CA GLU A 4 -3.65 -21.09 -6.26
C GLU A 4 -3.24 -20.34 -4.99
N PRO A 5 -2.13 -19.58 -5.01
CA PRO A 5 -1.61 -18.94 -3.81
C PRO A 5 -2.71 -18.05 -3.24
N LYS A 6 -3.24 -18.46 -2.09
CA LYS A 6 -4.36 -17.80 -1.43
C LYS A 6 -4.04 -16.31 -1.35
N LYS A 7 -4.85 -15.49 -2.01
CA LYS A 7 -4.63 -14.05 -2.12
C LYS A 7 -4.87 -13.42 -0.76
N ASN A 8 -3.86 -13.46 0.10
CA ASN A 8 -3.91 -13.04 1.50
C ASN A 8 -3.95 -11.50 1.58
N ASN A 9 -5.08 -10.91 1.21
CA ASN A 9 -5.29 -9.46 1.32
C ASN A 9 -5.29 -9.04 2.79
N ASP A 10 -5.82 -9.88 3.67
CA ASP A 10 -5.90 -9.65 5.11
C ASP A 10 -4.51 -9.48 5.73
N LEU A 11 -3.52 -10.26 5.27
CA LEU A 11 -2.12 -10.10 5.70
C LEU A 11 -1.51 -8.78 5.23
N ILE A 12 -1.82 -8.32 4.01
CA ILE A 12 -1.32 -7.02 3.53
C ILE A 12 -1.94 -5.89 4.34
N ILE A 13 -3.25 -5.94 4.55
CA ILE A 13 -3.98 -4.91 5.30
C ILE A 13 -3.50 -4.88 6.76
N GLY A 14 -3.33 -6.04 7.40
CA GLY A 14 -2.79 -6.13 8.76
C GLY A 14 -1.35 -5.60 8.86
N THR A 15 -0.52 -5.89 7.87
CA THR A 15 0.84 -5.34 7.79
C THR A 15 0.82 -3.82 7.62
N ALA A 16 -0.12 -3.28 6.82
CA ALA A 16 -0.26 -1.84 6.62
C ALA A 16 -0.69 -1.13 7.90
N LEU A 17 -1.69 -1.66 8.61
CA LEU A 17 -2.12 -1.16 9.91
C LEU A 17 -0.99 -1.19 10.94
N PHE A 18 -0.17 -2.25 10.94
CA PHE A 18 0.99 -2.33 11.82
C PHE A 18 2.01 -1.22 11.53
N PHE A 19 2.33 -0.98 10.26
CA PHE A 19 3.25 0.10 9.88
C PHE A 19 2.69 1.48 10.19
N ASP A 20 1.42 1.74 9.89
CA ASP A 20 0.75 3.01 10.23
C ASP A 20 0.79 3.25 11.74
N PHE A 21 0.46 2.23 12.55
CA PHE A 21 0.51 2.33 14.00
C PHE A 21 1.94 2.56 14.53
N ALA A 22 2.91 1.79 14.06
CA ALA A 22 4.30 1.92 14.49
C ALA A 22 4.91 3.27 14.10
N LEU A 23 4.67 3.74 12.88
CA LEU A 23 5.15 5.05 12.42
C LEU A 23 4.43 6.19 13.13
N GLY A 24 3.12 6.06 13.37
CA GLY A 24 2.35 7.02 14.14
C GLY A 24 2.87 7.16 15.58
N LEU A 25 3.19 6.05 16.25
CA LEU A 25 3.81 6.08 17.58
C LEU A 25 5.18 6.78 17.58
N ILE A 26 6.02 6.51 16.58
CA ILE A 26 7.31 7.18 16.42
C ILE A 26 7.09 8.69 16.15
N GLY A 27 6.11 9.03 15.33
CA GLY A 27 5.73 10.40 14.97
C GLY A 27 5.15 11.24 16.11
N LEU A 28 4.72 10.63 17.23
CA LEU A 28 4.27 11.35 18.43
C LEU A 28 5.39 12.19 19.06
N VAL A 29 6.65 11.79 18.90
CA VAL A 29 7.79 12.56 19.40
C VAL A 29 8.08 13.71 18.42
N PRO A 30 7.96 14.99 18.84
CA PRO A 30 8.24 16.11 17.96
C PRO A 30 9.68 16.10 17.43
N LEU A 31 9.89 16.59 16.21
CA LEU A 31 11.19 16.74 15.53
C LEU A 31 11.93 15.42 15.26
N ILE A 32 12.42 14.75 16.31
CA ILE A 32 13.23 13.52 16.20
C ILE A 32 12.36 12.33 15.76
N GLY A 33 11.15 12.22 16.33
CA GLY A 33 10.20 11.18 15.96
C GLY A 33 9.72 11.33 14.51
N GLN A 34 9.35 12.54 14.10
CA GLN A 34 8.97 12.81 12.71
C GLN A 34 10.09 12.53 11.70
N ALA A 35 11.32 13.00 11.99
CA ALA A 35 12.47 12.71 11.13
C ALA A 35 12.75 11.20 11.04
N SER A 36 12.63 10.49 12.16
CA SER A 36 12.77 9.02 12.19
C SER A 36 11.65 8.34 11.41
N ALA A 37 10.40 8.77 11.58
CA ALA A 37 9.25 8.22 10.86
C ALA A 37 9.39 8.36 9.34
N TRP A 38 9.96 9.47 8.86
CA TRP A 38 10.28 9.65 7.43
C TRP A 38 11.34 8.66 6.93
N ILE A 39 12.39 8.42 7.73
CA ILE A 39 13.42 7.44 7.35
C ILE A 39 12.82 6.03 7.36
N PHE A 40 12.02 5.70 8.37
CA PHE A 40 11.40 4.38 8.52
C PHE A 40 10.25 4.14 7.55
N SER A 41 9.64 5.16 6.96
CA SER A 41 8.57 5.01 5.97
C SER A 41 9.06 4.45 4.62
N ILE A 42 10.38 4.34 4.42
CA ILE A 42 10.96 3.58 3.29
C ILE A 42 10.64 2.07 3.39
N PHE A 43 10.51 1.53 4.59
CA PHE A 43 10.22 0.11 4.80
C PHE A 43 8.83 -0.31 4.31
N PRO A 44 7.71 0.36 4.70
CA PRO A 44 6.41 0.05 4.13
C PRO A 44 6.37 0.31 2.62
N LEU A 45 7.01 1.39 2.13
CA LEU A 45 7.12 1.66 0.70
C LEU A 45 7.70 0.47 -0.07
N MET A 46 8.87 -0.02 0.34
CA MET A 46 9.55 -1.16 -0.30
C MET A 46 8.76 -2.46 -0.12
N THR A 47 8.21 -2.69 1.07
CA THR A 47 7.45 -3.90 1.40
C THR A 47 6.23 -4.02 0.49
N PHE A 48 5.38 -2.99 0.42
CA PHE A 48 4.19 -3.04 -0.42
C PHE A 48 4.52 -3.02 -1.89
N TRP A 49 5.53 -2.25 -2.31
CA TRP A 49 5.97 -2.26 -3.70
C TRP A 49 6.40 -3.66 -4.15
N LEU A 50 7.24 -4.34 -3.36
CA LEU A 50 7.67 -5.71 -3.66
C LEU A 50 6.48 -6.69 -3.62
N TRP A 51 5.61 -6.59 -2.61
CA TRP A 51 4.47 -7.49 -2.46
C TRP A 51 3.51 -7.41 -3.65
N PHE A 52 3.15 -6.19 -4.07
CA PHE A 52 2.30 -6.00 -5.25
C PHE A 52 3.01 -6.37 -6.56
N LYS A 53 4.32 -6.17 -6.65
CA LYS A 53 5.11 -6.63 -7.81
C LYS A 53 5.14 -8.15 -7.93
N ILE A 54 5.29 -8.88 -6.82
CA ILE A 54 5.19 -10.34 -6.76
C ILE A 54 3.79 -10.83 -7.17
N ARG A 55 2.74 -10.06 -6.84
CA ARG A 55 1.35 -10.32 -7.28
C ARG A 55 1.08 -9.99 -8.75
N GLY A 56 2.12 -9.64 -9.52
CA GLY A 56 1.99 -9.29 -10.94
C GLY A 56 1.34 -7.91 -11.18
N MET A 57 1.29 -7.04 -10.16
CA MET A 57 0.76 -5.70 -10.34
C MET A 57 1.74 -4.86 -11.16
N ASN A 58 1.30 -4.43 -12.35
CA ASN A 58 2.07 -3.50 -13.15
C ASN A 58 1.87 -2.06 -12.64
N PHE A 59 2.96 -1.43 -12.20
CA PHE A 59 3.00 -0.05 -11.71
C PHE A 59 3.13 0.99 -12.84
N MET A 60 3.20 0.58 -14.12
CA MET A 60 3.27 1.51 -15.26
C MET A 60 2.05 2.41 -15.46
N THR A 61 0.97 2.21 -14.70
CA THR A 61 -0.18 3.13 -14.74
C THR A 61 0.07 4.29 -13.78
N PRO A 62 0.02 5.58 -14.20
CA PRO A 62 0.36 6.72 -13.36
C PRO A 62 -0.37 6.74 -12.00
N LYS A 63 -1.65 6.36 -11.99
CA LYS A 63 -2.46 6.25 -10.77
C LYS A 63 -1.93 5.22 -9.76
N ARG A 64 -1.29 4.15 -10.23
CA ARG A 64 -0.69 3.09 -9.41
C ARG A 64 0.75 3.41 -9.01
N ALA A 65 1.49 4.06 -9.91
CA ALA A 65 2.83 4.56 -9.64
C ALA A 65 2.84 5.60 -8.51
N LEU A 66 1.81 6.44 -8.45
CA LEU A 66 1.70 7.52 -7.47
C LEU A 66 1.03 7.11 -6.15
N THR A 67 0.44 5.92 -6.03
CA THR A 67 -0.32 5.55 -4.82
C THR A 67 0.60 5.30 -3.62
N LEU A 68 1.72 4.60 -3.82
CA LEU A 68 2.68 4.33 -2.74
C LEU A 68 3.56 5.56 -2.41
N PRO A 69 4.12 6.31 -3.38
CA PRO A 69 4.80 7.57 -3.10
C PRO A 69 3.84 8.64 -2.56
N GLY A 70 2.58 8.62 -2.97
CA GLY A 70 1.53 9.48 -2.45
C GLY A 70 1.28 9.23 -0.96
N ALA A 71 1.19 7.96 -0.54
CA ALA A 71 1.14 7.62 0.88
C ALA A 71 2.38 8.11 1.64
N TYR A 72 3.57 7.93 1.08
CA TYR A 72 4.81 8.45 1.68
C TYR A 72 4.75 9.97 1.91
N ILE A 73 4.22 10.74 0.96
CA ILE A 73 4.07 12.21 1.10
C ILE A 73 2.98 12.59 2.11
N ILE A 74 1.87 11.84 2.16
CA ILE A 74 0.79 12.08 3.12
C ILE A 74 1.30 11.87 4.55
N GLU A 75 2.06 10.79 4.77
CA GLU A 75 2.71 10.48 6.05
C GLU A 75 3.80 11.48 6.42
N ALA A 76 4.41 12.12 5.42
CA ALA A 76 5.44 13.11 5.64
C ALA A 76 4.90 14.40 6.29
N LEU A 77 3.61 14.71 6.12
CA LEU A 77 3.03 15.94 6.66
C LEU A 77 2.75 15.79 8.17
N PRO A 78 3.36 16.66 9.01
CA PRO A 78 2.97 16.73 10.42
C PRO A 78 1.47 17.05 10.49
N PHE A 79 0.76 16.46 11.44
CA PHE A 79 -0.72 16.50 11.62
C PHE A 79 -1.56 15.56 10.74
N ILE A 80 -1.10 15.13 9.57
CA ILE A 80 -1.83 14.17 8.71
C ILE A 80 -1.35 12.72 8.94
N ASN A 81 -0.15 12.53 9.50
CA ASN A 81 0.45 11.24 9.88
C ASN A 81 -0.40 10.38 10.87
N ILE A 82 -1.43 10.95 11.51
CA ILE A 82 -2.40 10.15 12.29
C ILE A 82 -3.33 9.31 11.41
N LEU A 83 -3.53 9.72 10.16
CA LEU A 83 -4.33 8.96 9.21
C LEU A 83 -3.53 7.76 8.71
N PRO A 84 -4.12 6.55 8.63
CA PRO A 84 -3.42 5.35 8.18
C PRO A 84 -3.20 5.40 6.66
N GLY A 85 -2.19 6.16 6.23
CA GLY A 85 -1.90 6.47 4.83
C GLY A 85 -1.43 5.25 4.06
N TRP A 86 -0.62 4.38 4.68
CA TRP A 86 -0.19 3.13 4.06
C TRP A 86 -1.36 2.16 3.89
N THR A 87 -2.22 2.05 4.89
CA THR A 87 -3.45 1.25 4.80
C THR A 87 -4.35 1.75 3.67
N ALA A 88 -4.54 3.06 3.54
CA ALA A 88 -5.33 3.64 2.46
C ALA A 88 -4.74 3.30 1.08
N ALA A 89 -3.42 3.45 0.89
CA ALA A 89 -2.78 3.10 -0.39
C ALA A 89 -2.89 1.60 -0.71
N VAL A 90 -2.68 0.73 0.29
CA VAL A 90 -2.86 -0.72 0.15
C VAL A 90 -4.28 -1.06 -0.27
N LEU A 91 -5.28 -0.47 0.37
CA LEU A 91 -6.68 -0.69 0.02
C LEU A 91 -6.95 -0.26 -1.42
N ILE A 92 -6.51 0.93 -1.83
CA ILE A 92 -6.67 1.43 -3.20
C ILE A 92 -6.03 0.46 -4.21
N LEU A 93 -4.84 -0.06 -3.92
CA LEU A 93 -4.13 -0.99 -4.80
C LEU A 93 -4.86 -2.35 -4.88
N ILE A 94 -5.33 -2.89 -3.75
CA ILE A 94 -6.14 -4.12 -3.71
C ILE A 94 -7.43 -3.96 -4.51
N TYR A 95 -8.16 -2.85 -4.33
CA TYR A 95 -9.38 -2.57 -5.09
C TYR A 95 -9.09 -2.41 -6.59
N SER A 96 -8.03 -1.67 -6.94
CA SER A 96 -7.61 -1.52 -8.33
C SER A 96 -7.26 -2.87 -8.97
N GLU A 97 -6.65 -3.77 -8.21
CA GLU A 97 -6.34 -5.13 -8.66
C GLU A 97 -7.62 -5.93 -8.94
N ARG A 98 -8.58 -5.92 -8.01
CA ARG A 98 -9.88 -6.60 -8.18
C ARG A 98 -10.65 -6.09 -9.39
N ILE A 99 -10.70 -4.77 -9.58
CA ILE A 99 -11.41 -4.17 -10.73
C ILE A 99 -10.81 -4.65 -12.06
N LYS A 100 -9.48 -4.73 -12.17
CA LYS A 100 -8.84 -5.26 -13.39
C LYS A 100 -9.19 -6.73 -13.66
N GLN A 101 -9.29 -7.55 -12.61
CA GLN A 101 -9.70 -8.96 -12.77
C GLN A 101 -11.13 -9.07 -13.30
N VAL A 102 -12.08 -8.32 -12.73
CA VAL A 102 -13.49 -8.34 -13.15
C VAL A 102 -13.68 -7.77 -14.57
N VAL A 103 -13.04 -6.64 -14.89
CA VAL A 103 -13.13 -6.02 -16.22
C VAL A 103 -12.41 -6.85 -17.29
N GLY A 104 -11.28 -7.48 -16.93
CA GLY A 104 -10.56 -8.40 -17.81
C GLY A 104 -11.36 -9.65 -18.16
N MET A 105 -12.14 -10.18 -17.20
CA MET A 105 -13.05 -11.31 -17.45
C MET A 105 -14.18 -10.92 -18.40
N LYS A 106 -14.84 -9.77 -18.20
CA LYS A 106 -15.89 -9.29 -19.13
C LYS A 106 -15.41 -9.14 -20.59
N LYS A 107 -14.15 -8.77 -20.82
CA LYS A 107 -13.60 -8.60 -22.17
C LYS A 107 -13.37 -9.91 -22.92
N LYS A 108 -13.24 -11.04 -22.22
CA LYS A 108 -13.08 -12.38 -22.81
C LYS A 108 -14.41 -13.04 -23.19
N GLU A 109 -15.53 -12.57 -22.67
CA GLU A 109 -16.87 -13.17 -22.86
C GLU A 109 -17.67 -12.55 -24.01
N THR A 110 -17.18 -11.47 -24.62
CA THR A 110 -17.74 -10.94 -25.88
C THR A 110 -16.99 -11.54 -27.08
N PRO A 111 -17.64 -12.38 -27.91
CA PRO A 111 -17.07 -12.90 -29.15
C PRO A 111 -16.86 -11.80 -30.20
#